data_AF-A0A4D9DB27-F1
#
_entry.id   AF-A0A4D9DB27-F1
#
_cell.length_a   1.000
_cell.length_b   1.000
_cell.length_c   1.000
_cell.angle_alpha   90.00
_cell.angle_beta   90.00
_cell.angle_gamma   90.00
#
_symmetry.space_group_name_H-M   'P 1'
#
loop_
_entity.id
_entity.type
_entity.pdbx_description
1 polymer ?
#
loop_
_entity_poly.entity_id
_entity_poly.type
_entity_poly.pdbx_seq_one_letter_code
_entity_poly.pdbx_strand_id
1 'polypeptide(L)'
;MATKEFLETYQKKIMELRSVMPARIAEVEAVLQAVPFGKSVSEVMTHSRAAVAANAEVSGSLGTARDVLLRTVEDLHLVCTWLKLKVPKVSDGGNFGVAVILEVVKTIEGKVEVLNKGLDELPNYFSERASAVEKLVARTSTDVKESKSKSSTTGGKDGDETKGSESQTEEKSIKKSEFLPDQLEHLVALDAKFFTIFKRDVELCHSAYLTCFDILEKNFTLLNAPRGDKGDSSHLSMF
;
A
#
# COMPACT_ATOMS: atom_id res chain seq x y z
N MET A 1 12.12 38.48 8.83
CA MET A 1 10.69 38.66 8.52
C MET A 1 10.10 37.36 8.00
N ALA A 2 10.64 36.76 6.93
CA ALA A 2 10.18 35.47 6.39
C ALA A 2 10.10 34.29 7.40
N THR A 3 11.10 34.12 8.27
CA THR A 3 11.12 33.01 9.25
C THR A 3 9.96 33.05 10.24
N LYS A 4 9.48 34.24 10.62
CA LYS A 4 8.36 34.39 11.56
C LYS A 4 7.03 34.02 10.91
N GLU A 5 6.84 34.42 9.66
CA GLU A 5 5.65 34.09 8.86
C GLU A 5 5.54 32.58 8.59
N PHE A 6 6.67 31.91 8.33
CA PHE A 6 6.69 30.44 8.23
C PHE A 6 6.30 29.77 9.55
N LEU A 7 6.80 30.24 10.70
CA LEU A 7 6.42 29.70 12.00
C LEU A 7 4.93 29.86 12.29
N GLU A 8 4.35 31.03 12.00
CA GLU A 8 2.92 31.28 12.17
C GLU A 8 2.08 30.39 11.23
N THR A 9 2.53 30.19 10.00
CA THR A 9 1.87 29.30 9.02
C THR A 9 1.83 27.85 9.53
N TYR A 10 2.97 27.30 9.96
CA TYR A 10 3.03 25.93 10.48
C TYR A 10 2.31 25.79 11.82
N GLN A 11 2.27 26.84 12.64
CA GLN A 11 1.45 26.87 13.84
C GLN A 11 -0.04 26.71 13.49
N LYS A 12 -0.55 27.46 12.52
CA LYS A 12 -1.94 27.34 12.08
C LYS A 12 -2.23 25.92 11.55
N LYS A 13 -1.36 25.38 10.71
CA LYS A 13 -1.50 24.02 10.15
C LYS A 13 -1.56 22.95 11.24
N ILE A 14 -0.74 23.05 12.29
CA ILE A 14 -0.77 22.09 13.40
C ILE A 14 -2.01 22.24 14.27
N MET A 15 -2.48 23.46 14.52
CA MET A 15 -3.74 23.66 15.24
C MET A 15 -4.91 23.05 14.48
N GLU A 16 -4.95 23.23 13.15
CA GLU A 16 -5.95 22.62 12.27
C GLU A 16 -5.84 21.09 12.29
N LEU A 17 -4.65 20.53 12.02
CA LEU A 17 -4.42 19.08 12.05
C LEU A 17 -4.83 18.47 13.38
N ARG A 18 -4.41 19.07 14.50
CA ARG A 18 -4.74 18.61 15.85
C ARG A 18 -6.26 18.60 16.10
N SER A 19 -6.99 19.58 15.59
CA SER A 19 -8.45 19.63 15.72
C SER A 19 -9.17 18.53 14.93
N VAL A 20 -8.62 18.11 13.78
CA VAL A 20 -9.22 17.08 12.91
C VAL A 20 -8.65 15.68 13.16
N MET A 21 -7.58 15.54 13.94
CA MET A 21 -6.93 14.26 14.19
C MET A 21 -7.87 13.20 14.82
N PRO A 22 -8.79 13.53 15.75
CA PRO A 22 -9.79 12.57 16.22
C PRO A 22 -10.69 12.04 15.09
N ALA A 23 -11.08 12.91 14.15
CA ALA A 23 -11.86 12.49 12.99
C ALA A 23 -11.02 11.60 12.05
N ARG A 24 -9.74 11.91 11.84
CA ARG A 24 -8.81 11.03 11.09
C ARG A 24 -8.70 9.64 11.70
N ILE A 25 -8.56 9.55 13.02
CA ILE A 25 -8.48 8.28 13.75
C ILE A 25 -9.77 7.47 13.51
N ALA A 26 -10.93 8.09 13.72
CA ALA A 26 -12.22 7.44 13.50
C ALA A 26 -12.45 7.01 12.04
N GLU A 27 -12.00 7.81 11.06
CA GLU A 27 -12.05 7.46 9.64
C GLU A 27 -11.22 6.19 9.35
N VAL A 28 -9.99 6.09 9.90
CA VAL A 28 -9.14 4.91 9.68
C VAL A 28 -9.73 3.68 10.39
N GLU A 29 -10.28 3.84 11.59
CA GLU A 29 -10.99 2.76 12.28
C GLU A 29 -12.20 2.26 11.47
N ALA A 30 -12.99 3.18 10.91
CA ALA A 30 -14.11 2.83 10.05
C ALA A 30 -13.65 2.08 8.78
N VAL A 31 -12.53 2.46 8.18
CA VAL A 31 -11.92 1.73 7.06
C VAL A 31 -11.55 0.30 7.46
N LEU A 32 -10.96 0.10 8.64
CA LEU A 32 -10.57 -1.23 9.14
C LEU A 32 -11.78 -2.14 9.41
N GLN A 33 -12.91 -1.55 9.82
CA GLN A 33 -14.15 -2.28 10.06
C GLN A 33 -14.93 -2.56 8.76
N ALA A 34 -14.77 -1.72 7.74
CA ALA A 34 -15.44 -1.87 6.46
C ALA A 34 -14.89 -3.03 5.61
N VAL A 35 -15.71 -3.52 4.69
CA VAL A 35 -15.27 -4.50 3.68
C VAL A 35 -14.28 -3.80 2.73
N PRO A 36 -13.17 -4.45 2.34
CA PRO A 36 -12.83 -5.84 2.64
C PRO A 36 -12.02 -6.05 3.93
N PHE A 37 -11.47 -5.02 4.57
CA PHE A 37 -10.59 -5.16 5.74
C PHE A 37 -11.25 -5.80 6.97
N GLY A 38 -12.56 -5.65 7.14
CA GLY A 38 -13.34 -6.30 8.18
C GLY A 38 -13.46 -7.83 8.03
N LYS A 39 -13.14 -8.39 6.85
CA LYS A 39 -13.17 -9.83 6.61
C LYS A 39 -11.90 -10.52 7.12
N SER A 40 -12.03 -11.80 7.46
CA SER A 40 -10.89 -12.68 7.68
C SER A 40 -10.17 -12.96 6.37
N VAL A 41 -8.87 -13.28 6.45
CA VAL A 41 -8.07 -13.68 5.28
C VAL A 41 -8.74 -14.85 4.56
N SER A 42 -9.22 -15.86 5.31
CA SER A 42 -9.91 -17.03 4.77
C SER A 42 -11.14 -16.70 3.92
N GLU A 43 -11.90 -15.66 4.28
CA GLU A 43 -13.09 -15.26 3.53
C GLU A 43 -12.71 -14.65 2.17
N VAL A 44 -11.66 -13.81 2.15
CA VAL A 44 -11.13 -13.16 0.94
C VAL A 44 -10.52 -14.18 -0.04
N MET A 45 -10.05 -15.32 0.47
CA MET A 45 -9.39 -16.35 -0.35
C MET A 45 -10.34 -17.24 -1.17
N THR A 46 -11.64 -17.19 -0.94
CA THR A 46 -12.59 -18.06 -1.64
C THR A 46 -12.73 -17.73 -3.13
N HIS A 47 -12.47 -16.49 -3.55
CA HIS A 47 -12.62 -16.04 -4.94
C HIS A 47 -11.55 -16.60 -5.91
N SER A 48 -10.34 -16.86 -5.43
CA SER A 48 -9.18 -17.15 -6.29
C SER A 48 -9.19 -18.55 -6.93
N ARG A 49 -10.14 -19.43 -6.54
CA ARG A 49 -10.17 -20.85 -6.97
C ARG A 49 -10.99 -21.13 -8.24
N ALA A 50 -11.93 -20.26 -8.62
CA ALA A 50 -12.92 -20.58 -9.64
C ALA A 50 -12.55 -20.11 -11.06
N ALA A 51 -11.79 -19.04 -11.18
CA ALA A 51 -11.32 -18.50 -12.46
C ALA A 51 -10.04 -17.71 -12.19
N VAL A 52 -9.07 -17.75 -13.10
CA VAL A 52 -7.82 -16.94 -13.06
C VAL A 52 -8.10 -15.41 -13.16
N ALA A 53 -9.33 -14.98 -12.85
CA ALA A 53 -9.81 -13.62 -12.81
C ALA A 53 -9.12 -12.81 -11.71
N ALA A 54 -9.19 -11.48 -11.81
CA ALA A 54 -8.71 -10.57 -10.77
C ALA A 54 -9.49 -10.75 -9.46
N ASN A 55 -8.79 -10.71 -8.33
CA ASN A 55 -9.44 -10.70 -7.02
C ASN A 55 -9.86 -9.25 -6.71
N ALA A 56 -11.15 -8.94 -6.92
CA ALA A 56 -11.69 -7.59 -6.78
C ALA A 56 -11.59 -7.04 -5.35
N GLU A 57 -11.63 -7.90 -4.34
CA GLU A 57 -11.50 -7.49 -2.94
C GLU A 57 -10.07 -7.05 -2.64
N VAL A 58 -9.08 -7.83 -3.07
CA VAL A 58 -7.66 -7.50 -2.87
C VAL A 58 -7.25 -6.29 -3.70
N SER A 59 -7.69 -6.19 -4.95
CA SER A 59 -7.40 -5.02 -5.79
C SER A 59 -8.06 -3.74 -5.26
N GLY A 60 -9.29 -3.81 -4.76
CA GLY A 60 -9.96 -2.67 -4.10
C GLY A 60 -9.29 -2.25 -2.79
N SER A 61 -8.76 -3.22 -2.04
CA SER A 61 -8.00 -2.96 -0.80
C SER A 61 -6.75 -2.11 -1.05
N LEU A 62 -6.06 -2.33 -2.18
CA LEU A 62 -4.82 -1.62 -2.53
C LEU A 62 -5.04 -0.10 -2.60
N GLY A 63 -6.07 0.34 -3.32
CA GLY A 63 -6.37 1.77 -3.46
C GLY A 63 -6.67 2.43 -2.12
N THR A 64 -7.51 1.77 -1.32
CA THR A 64 -7.87 2.26 0.01
C THR A 64 -6.65 2.33 0.95
N ALA A 65 -5.81 1.30 0.96
CA ALA A 65 -4.58 1.30 1.76
C ALA A 65 -3.64 2.43 1.33
N ARG A 66 -3.44 2.62 0.02
CA ARG A 66 -2.58 3.69 -0.50
C ARG A 66 -3.03 5.07 -0.03
N ASP A 67 -4.31 5.39 -0.15
CA ASP A 67 -4.84 6.70 0.23
C ASP A 67 -4.70 6.97 1.72
N VAL A 68 -4.98 5.95 2.56
CA VAL A 68 -4.80 6.05 4.01
C VAL A 68 -3.33 6.24 4.38
N LEU A 69 -2.42 5.47 3.78
CA LEU A 69 -0.98 5.56 4.05
C LEU A 69 -0.43 6.94 3.68
N LEU A 70 -0.72 7.41 2.47
CA LEU A 70 -0.19 8.67 1.96
C LEU A 70 -0.61 9.83 2.88
N ARG A 71 -1.90 9.92 3.19
CA ARG A 71 -2.44 10.95 4.08
C ARG A 71 -1.82 10.90 5.47
N THR A 72 -1.64 9.69 6.01
CA THR A 72 -1.00 9.50 7.33
C THR A 72 0.45 9.96 7.31
N VAL A 73 1.22 9.61 6.29
CA VAL A 73 2.61 10.05 6.13
C VAL A 73 2.70 11.58 6.02
N GLU A 74 1.82 12.21 5.26
CA GLU A 74 1.77 13.68 5.11
C GLU A 74 1.47 14.38 6.43
N ASP A 75 0.45 13.93 7.18
CA ASP A 75 0.07 14.49 8.46
C ASP A 75 1.19 14.33 9.51
N LEU A 76 1.83 13.15 9.57
CA LEU A 76 2.96 12.91 10.48
C LEU A 76 4.20 13.73 10.11
N HIS A 77 4.50 13.88 8.81
CA HIS A 77 5.57 14.76 8.35
C HIS A 77 5.32 16.22 8.75
N LEU A 78 4.08 16.70 8.64
CA LEU A 78 3.72 18.05 9.06
C LEU A 78 4.02 18.28 10.55
N VAL A 79 3.71 17.29 11.41
CA VAL A 79 4.07 17.33 12.85
C VAL A 79 5.58 17.39 13.05
N CYS A 80 6.34 16.52 12.38
CA CYS A 80 7.80 16.54 12.47
C CYS A 80 8.40 17.88 12.01
N THR A 81 7.92 18.44 10.89
CA THR A 81 8.38 19.73 10.39
C THR A 81 8.10 20.84 11.41
N TRP A 82 6.88 20.90 11.95
CA TRP A 82 6.56 21.90 12.98
C TRP A 82 7.44 21.75 14.22
N LEU A 83 7.62 20.55 14.73
CA LEU A 83 8.48 20.28 15.90
C LEU A 83 9.93 20.71 15.68
N LYS A 84 10.50 20.39 14.51
CA LYS A 84 11.87 20.84 14.16
C LYS A 84 11.98 22.36 14.09
N LEU A 85 10.93 23.04 13.63
CA LEU A 85 10.88 24.51 13.61
C LEU A 85 10.72 25.13 15.01
N LYS A 86 10.23 24.37 16.00
CA LYS A 86 10.12 24.81 17.40
C LYS A 86 11.44 24.73 18.17
N VAL A 87 12.46 24.07 17.62
CA VAL A 87 13.78 23.98 18.27
C VAL A 87 14.40 25.38 18.35
N PRO A 88 14.64 25.92 19.57
CA PRO A 88 15.20 27.25 19.74
C PRO A 88 16.72 27.25 19.49
N LYS A 89 17.32 28.45 19.39
CA LYS A 89 18.78 28.61 19.34
C LYS A 89 19.45 27.87 20.50
N VAL A 90 20.49 27.10 20.21
CA VAL A 90 21.29 26.35 21.19
C VAL A 90 21.76 27.28 22.32
N SER A 91 21.61 26.82 23.56
CA SER A 91 22.11 27.50 24.77
C SER A 91 22.55 26.47 25.81
N ASP A 92 23.36 26.91 26.77
CA ASP A 92 23.96 26.05 27.79
C ASP A 92 22.92 25.50 28.80
N GLY A 93 21.84 26.26 29.06
CA GLY A 93 20.74 25.86 29.95
C GLY A 93 19.38 25.77 29.27
N GLY A 94 18.42 25.11 29.94
CA GLY A 94 17.02 25.02 29.50
C GLY A 94 16.78 24.08 28.31
N ASN A 95 17.45 22.93 28.29
CA ASN A 95 17.44 22.00 27.15
C ASN A 95 16.46 20.83 27.29
N PHE A 96 15.72 20.72 28.41
CA PHE A 96 14.78 19.62 28.63
C PHE A 96 13.68 19.55 27.55
N GLY A 97 12.95 20.64 27.31
CA GLY A 97 11.91 20.67 26.28
C GLY A 97 12.45 20.44 24.87
N VAL A 98 13.70 20.84 24.60
CA VAL A 98 14.39 20.55 23.34
C VAL A 98 14.64 19.06 23.19
N ALA A 99 15.11 18.38 24.24
CA ALA A 99 15.31 16.93 24.23
C ALA A 99 14.00 16.18 24.01
N VAL A 100 12.90 16.62 24.65
CA VAL A 100 11.56 16.04 24.43
C VAL A 100 11.13 16.19 22.98
N ILE A 101 11.29 17.37 22.38
CA ILE A 101 10.98 17.59 20.96
C ILE A 101 11.75 16.61 20.07
N LEU A 102 13.06 16.46 20.29
CA LEU A 102 13.90 15.59 19.46
C LEU A 102 13.51 14.10 19.58
N GLU A 103 13.14 13.64 20.77
CA GLU A 103 12.69 12.26 20.97
C GLU A 103 11.31 12.01 20.32
N VAL A 104 10.40 12.98 20.40
CA VAL A 104 9.10 12.90 19.71
C VAL A 104 9.28 12.88 18.20
N VAL A 105 10.13 13.75 17.64
CA VAL A 105 10.45 13.76 16.21
C VAL A 105 10.99 12.41 15.78
N LYS A 106 11.98 11.86 16.50
CA LYS A 106 12.55 10.54 16.21
C LYS A 106 11.50 9.44 16.24
N THR A 107 10.59 9.46 17.22
CA THR A 107 9.50 8.49 17.35
C THR A 107 8.56 8.56 16.15
N ILE A 108 8.16 9.76 15.73
CA ILE A 108 7.23 9.94 14.61
C ILE A 108 7.91 9.62 13.27
N GLU A 109 9.17 10.03 13.06
CA GLU A 109 9.95 9.69 11.86
C GLU A 109 10.16 8.18 11.71
N GLY A 110 10.38 7.46 12.82
CA GLY A 110 10.45 5.99 12.78
C GLY A 110 9.15 5.35 12.29
N LYS A 111 7.98 5.91 12.65
CA LYS A 111 6.69 5.45 12.13
C LYS A 111 6.54 5.78 10.64
N VAL A 112 6.92 6.99 10.25
CA VAL A 112 6.91 7.42 8.83
C VAL A 112 7.79 6.51 7.96
N GLU A 113 8.97 6.12 8.43
CA GLU A 113 9.85 5.19 7.71
C GLU A 113 9.16 3.83 7.46
N VAL A 114 8.48 3.29 8.48
CA VAL A 114 7.72 2.03 8.35
C VAL A 114 6.59 2.18 7.34
N LEU A 115 5.84 3.28 7.38
CA LEU A 115 4.74 3.53 6.45
C LEU A 115 5.22 3.74 5.01
N ASN A 116 6.36 4.42 4.80
CA ASN A 116 6.96 4.57 3.47
C ASN A 116 7.37 3.23 2.86
N LYS A 117 7.93 2.31 3.67
CA LYS A 117 8.22 0.94 3.22
C LYS A 117 6.95 0.19 2.79
N GLY A 118 5.82 0.45 3.47
CA GLY A 118 4.51 -0.04 3.06
C GLY A 118 4.10 0.50 1.69
N LEU A 119 4.19 1.82 1.49
CA LEU A 119 3.90 2.49 0.21
C LEU A 119 4.71 1.92 -0.96
N ASP A 120 5.99 1.64 -0.75
CA ASP A 120 6.89 1.06 -1.75
C ASP A 120 6.49 -0.39 -2.13
N GLU A 121 5.91 -1.15 -1.20
CA GLU A 121 5.49 -2.53 -1.41
C GLU A 121 4.13 -2.65 -2.13
N LEU A 122 3.22 -1.67 -1.97
CA LEU A 122 1.85 -1.75 -2.53
C LEU A 122 1.78 -2.08 -4.03
N PRO A 123 2.62 -1.48 -4.91
CA PRO A 123 2.56 -1.75 -6.35
C PRO A 123 2.90 -3.20 -6.73
N ASN A 124 3.62 -3.94 -5.87
CA ASN A 124 4.09 -5.30 -6.17
C ASN A 124 2.96 -6.31 -6.31
N TYR A 125 1.75 -6.01 -5.83
CA TYR A 125 0.61 -6.91 -5.96
C TYR A 125 0.32 -7.30 -7.41
N PHE A 126 0.18 -6.32 -8.30
CA PHE A 126 -0.18 -6.62 -9.69
C PHE A 126 0.94 -7.30 -10.46
N SER A 127 2.20 -6.97 -10.20
CA SER A 127 3.35 -7.60 -10.86
C SER A 127 3.58 -9.04 -10.41
N GLU A 128 3.55 -9.30 -9.10
CA GLU A 128 3.67 -10.67 -8.56
C GLU A 128 2.49 -11.54 -8.99
N ARG A 129 1.27 -10.99 -8.94
CA ARG A 129 0.06 -11.72 -9.35
C ARG A 129 0.05 -12.02 -10.85
N ALA A 130 0.41 -11.07 -11.70
CA ALA A 130 0.51 -11.28 -13.14
C ALA A 130 1.50 -12.41 -13.47
N SER A 131 2.66 -12.42 -12.81
CA SER A 131 3.67 -13.46 -12.96
C SER A 131 3.17 -14.85 -12.54
N ALA A 132 2.32 -14.94 -11.51
CA ALA A 132 1.69 -16.20 -11.10
C ALA A 132 0.62 -16.65 -12.11
N VAL A 133 -0.17 -15.72 -12.63
CA VAL A 133 -1.20 -15.99 -13.66
C VAL A 133 -0.59 -16.50 -14.97
N GLU A 134 0.51 -15.91 -15.44
CA GLU A 134 1.20 -16.35 -16.66
C GLU A 134 1.60 -17.83 -16.60
N LYS A 135 2.07 -18.28 -15.43
CA LYS A 135 2.45 -19.69 -15.19
C LYS A 135 1.27 -20.66 -15.25
N LEU A 136 0.03 -20.18 -15.07
CA LEU A 136 -1.20 -20.96 -15.20
C LEU A 136 -1.67 -21.03 -16.66
N VAL A 137 -1.56 -19.93 -17.43
CA VAL A 137 -2.06 -19.82 -18.82
C VAL A 137 -1.13 -20.48 -19.84
N ALA A 138 0.18 -20.47 -19.60
CA ALA A 138 1.21 -20.96 -20.53
C ALA A 138 1.12 -22.47 -20.87
N ARG A 139 0.25 -23.24 -20.20
CA ARG A 139 0.02 -24.67 -20.50
C ARG A 139 -1.13 -24.96 -21.45
N THR A 140 -1.67 -23.96 -22.16
CA THR A 140 -2.60 -24.23 -23.26
C THR A 140 -1.81 -24.82 -24.43
N SER A 141 -1.75 -26.15 -24.52
CA SER A 141 -1.06 -26.83 -25.61
C SER A 141 -1.70 -26.46 -26.96
N THR A 142 -0.95 -25.80 -27.82
CA THR A 142 -1.26 -25.71 -29.24
C THR A 142 -0.90 -27.06 -29.86
N ASP A 143 -1.84 -28.00 -29.93
CA ASP A 143 -1.68 -29.17 -30.79
C ASP A 143 -1.80 -28.73 -32.25
N VAL A 144 -0.68 -28.61 -32.96
CA VAL A 144 -0.69 -28.50 -34.43
C VAL A 144 -0.92 -29.92 -34.98
N LYS A 145 -2.17 -30.24 -35.32
CA LYS A 145 -2.44 -31.45 -36.11
C LYS A 145 -2.11 -31.16 -37.58
N GLU A 146 -0.98 -31.66 -38.03
CA GLU A 146 -0.62 -31.67 -39.45
C GLU A 146 -1.37 -32.82 -40.14
N SER A 147 -2.57 -32.56 -40.67
CA SER A 147 -3.31 -33.53 -41.49
C SER A 147 -2.87 -33.43 -42.95
N LYS A 148 -1.98 -34.33 -43.38
CA LYS A 148 -1.69 -34.56 -44.82
C LYS A 148 -2.79 -35.39 -45.45
N SER A 149 -3.75 -34.74 -46.11
CA SER A 149 -4.67 -35.41 -47.03
C SER A 149 -4.03 -35.54 -48.41
N LYS A 150 -3.60 -36.76 -48.78
CA LYS A 150 -3.30 -37.10 -50.18
C LYS A 150 -4.60 -37.47 -50.89
N SER A 151 -5.05 -36.61 -51.80
CA SER A 151 -6.03 -37.00 -52.81
C SER A 151 -5.27 -37.52 -54.03
N SER A 152 -5.54 -38.76 -54.44
CA SER A 152 -5.09 -39.30 -55.73
C SER A 152 -6.30 -39.47 -56.63
N THR A 153 -6.40 -38.67 -57.69
CA THR A 153 -7.33 -38.93 -58.79
C THR A 153 -6.63 -39.80 -59.83
N THR A 154 -7.18 -40.98 -60.11
CA THR A 154 -6.71 -41.83 -61.22
C THR A 154 -7.47 -41.42 -62.48
N GLY A 155 -6.79 -40.78 -63.43
CA GLY A 155 -7.35 -40.34 -64.71
C GLY A 155 -6.37 -40.57 -65.85
N GLY A 156 -6.85 -41.13 -66.97
CA GLY A 156 -6.08 -41.75 -68.04
C GLY A 156 -5.13 -40.85 -68.85
N LYS A 157 -4.02 -41.47 -69.26
CA LYS A 157 -3.33 -41.39 -70.55
C LYS A 157 -3.38 -40.03 -71.29
N ASP A 158 -2.57 -39.09 -70.85
CA ASP A 158 -1.48 -38.46 -71.60
C ASP A 158 -0.93 -37.29 -70.74
N GLY A 159 0.39 -37.31 -70.49
CA GLY A 159 1.22 -36.26 -69.86
C GLY A 159 0.59 -35.41 -68.74
N ASP A 160 0.88 -35.71 -67.48
CA ASP A 160 0.38 -34.91 -66.35
C ASP A 160 1.48 -34.55 -65.34
N GLU A 161 1.62 -33.25 -65.07
CA GLU A 161 2.45 -32.71 -63.99
C GLU A 161 1.67 -32.85 -62.67
N THR A 162 2.21 -33.58 -61.71
CA THR A 162 1.63 -33.65 -60.36
C THR A 162 1.72 -32.29 -59.65
N LYS A 163 0.64 -31.51 -59.67
CA LYS A 163 0.48 -30.30 -58.86
C LYS A 163 -0.28 -30.63 -57.58
N GLY A 164 0.45 -30.94 -56.50
CA GLY A 164 -0.13 -31.09 -55.17
C GLY A 164 -0.59 -29.72 -54.64
N SER A 165 -1.87 -29.58 -54.31
CA SER A 165 -2.36 -28.45 -53.53
C SER A 165 -2.29 -28.83 -52.04
N GLU A 166 -1.45 -28.11 -51.30
CA GLU A 166 -1.31 -28.25 -49.86
C GLU A 166 -2.22 -27.19 -49.21
N SER A 167 -3.34 -27.62 -48.62
CA SER A 167 -4.21 -26.75 -47.83
C SER A 167 -3.95 -27.02 -46.36
N GLN A 168 -3.36 -26.04 -45.66
CA GLN A 168 -3.23 -26.06 -44.20
C GLN A 168 -4.52 -25.53 -43.60
N THR A 169 -5.23 -26.37 -42.85
CA THR A 169 -6.31 -25.93 -41.96
C THR A 169 -5.81 -26.07 -40.53
N GLU A 170 -5.61 -24.94 -39.85
CA GLU A 170 -5.25 -24.90 -38.44
C GLU A 170 -6.52 -25.13 -37.58
N GLU A 171 -6.72 -26.36 -37.09
CA GLU A 171 -7.70 -26.60 -36.02
C GLU A 171 -7.05 -26.38 -34.66
N LYS A 172 -7.41 -25.27 -34.01
CA LYS A 172 -6.97 -24.93 -32.65
C LYS A 172 -7.82 -25.67 -31.62
N SER A 173 -7.49 -26.92 -31.32
CA SER A 173 -8.18 -27.67 -30.25
C SER A 173 -7.60 -27.31 -28.87
N ILE A 174 -8.37 -26.56 -28.07
CA ILE A 174 -8.02 -26.21 -26.69
C ILE A 174 -8.21 -27.45 -25.81
N LYS A 175 -7.13 -28.15 -25.45
CA LYS A 175 -7.17 -29.07 -24.30
C LYS A 175 -7.22 -28.23 -23.03
N LYS A 176 -8.25 -28.41 -22.21
CA LYS A 176 -8.35 -27.83 -20.87
C LYS A 176 -7.19 -28.39 -20.05
N SER A 177 -6.06 -27.68 -19.96
CA SER A 177 -4.96 -28.13 -19.13
C SER A 177 -5.41 -28.02 -17.67
N GLU A 178 -5.36 -29.15 -16.98
CA GLU A 178 -5.58 -29.20 -15.55
C GLU A 178 -4.38 -28.49 -14.90
N PHE A 179 -4.62 -27.42 -14.14
CA PHE A 179 -3.57 -26.65 -13.48
C PHE A 179 -2.74 -27.57 -12.58
N LEU A 180 -1.44 -27.30 -12.41
CA LEU A 180 -0.74 -27.94 -11.30
C LEU A 180 -1.36 -27.43 -10.00
N PRO A 181 -1.72 -28.32 -9.05
CA PRO A 181 -2.34 -27.92 -7.79
C PRO A 181 -1.59 -26.78 -7.07
N ASP A 182 -0.25 -26.86 -7.01
CA ASP A 182 0.57 -25.87 -6.32
C ASP A 182 0.62 -24.50 -7.01
N GLN A 183 0.40 -24.42 -8.32
CA GLN A 183 0.39 -23.14 -9.03
C GLN A 183 -0.88 -22.34 -8.71
N LEU A 184 -2.02 -23.03 -8.58
CA LEU A 184 -3.26 -22.40 -8.16
C LEU A 184 -3.17 -21.95 -6.70
N GLU A 185 -2.65 -22.81 -5.82
CA GLU A 185 -2.45 -22.46 -4.42
C GLU A 185 -1.43 -21.34 -4.22
N HIS A 186 -0.42 -21.21 -5.08
CA HIS A 186 0.49 -20.06 -5.07
C HIS A 186 -0.22 -18.74 -5.40
N LEU A 187 -1.10 -18.73 -6.41
CA LEU A 187 -1.89 -17.53 -6.74
C LEU A 187 -2.80 -17.11 -5.58
N VAL A 188 -3.46 -18.10 -4.96
CA VAL A 188 -4.25 -17.90 -3.73
C VAL A 188 -3.34 -17.32 -2.64
N ALA A 189 -2.20 -17.93 -2.35
CA ALA A 189 -1.28 -17.44 -1.32
C ALA A 189 -0.79 -15.99 -1.54
N LEU A 190 -0.60 -15.58 -2.80
CA LEU A 190 -0.26 -14.19 -3.13
C LEU A 190 -1.39 -13.21 -2.81
N ASP A 191 -2.63 -13.54 -3.18
CA ASP A 191 -3.81 -12.73 -2.83
C ASP A 191 -3.92 -12.57 -1.29
N ALA A 192 -3.65 -13.65 -0.53
CA ALA A 192 -3.64 -13.64 0.95
C ALA A 192 -2.53 -12.75 1.53
N LYS A 193 -1.31 -12.89 1.00
CA LYS A 193 -0.14 -12.10 1.38
C LYS A 193 -0.45 -10.62 1.25
N PHE A 194 -0.88 -10.19 0.06
CA PHE A 194 -1.11 -8.77 -0.20
C PHE A 194 -2.32 -8.21 0.54
N PHE A 195 -3.41 -8.96 0.68
CA PHE A 195 -4.52 -8.53 1.54
C PHE A 195 -4.06 -8.27 2.98
N THR A 196 -3.24 -9.18 3.52
CA THR A 196 -2.69 -9.04 4.88
C THR A 196 -1.76 -7.83 4.99
N ILE A 197 -0.91 -7.59 3.98
CA ILE A 197 -0.04 -6.40 3.91
C ILE A 197 -0.89 -5.12 3.93
N PHE A 198 -1.90 -5.03 3.07
CA PHE A 198 -2.77 -3.85 2.98
C PHE A 198 -3.49 -3.59 4.30
N LYS A 199 -4.06 -4.63 4.91
CA LYS A 199 -4.74 -4.52 6.21
C LYS A 199 -3.79 -4.05 7.30
N ARG A 200 -2.64 -4.72 7.43
CA ARG A 200 -1.59 -4.37 8.40
C ARG A 200 -1.15 -2.92 8.24
N ASP A 201 -0.96 -2.46 7.02
CA ASP A 201 -0.46 -1.11 6.78
C ASP A 201 -1.51 -0.04 7.18
N VAL A 202 -2.81 -0.31 6.99
CA VAL A 202 -3.89 0.54 7.51
C VAL A 202 -3.93 0.50 9.05
N GLU A 203 -3.74 -0.67 9.68
CA GLU A 203 -3.65 -0.80 11.14
C GLU A 203 -2.45 -0.01 11.72
N LEU A 204 -1.32 -0.03 11.02
CA LEU A 204 -0.15 0.77 11.38
C LEU A 204 -0.43 2.27 11.26
N CYS A 205 -1.20 2.71 10.26
CA CYS A 205 -1.64 4.10 10.15
C CYS A 205 -2.50 4.52 11.35
N HIS A 206 -3.47 3.67 11.73
CA HIS A 206 -4.31 3.91 12.90
C HIS A 206 -3.48 4.06 14.18
N SER A 207 -2.56 3.12 14.42
CA SER A 207 -1.63 3.16 15.55
C SER A 207 -0.74 4.41 15.53
N ALA A 208 -0.28 4.82 14.35
CA ALA A 208 0.56 5.99 14.19
C ALA A 208 -0.20 7.29 14.52
N TYR A 209 -1.44 7.45 14.05
CA TYR A 209 -2.29 8.58 14.43
C TYR A 209 -2.57 8.61 15.93
N LEU A 210 -2.98 7.48 16.53
CA LEU A 210 -3.25 7.39 17.97
C LEU A 210 -2.01 7.80 18.80
N THR A 211 -0.84 7.27 18.44
CA THR A 211 0.40 7.59 19.14
C THR A 211 0.76 9.07 18.98
N CYS A 212 0.65 9.61 17.76
CA CYS A 212 0.97 11.01 17.49
C CYS A 212 0.01 11.95 18.23
N PHE A 213 -1.28 11.65 18.19
CA PHE A 213 -2.32 12.42 18.88
C PHE A 213 -2.08 12.44 20.38
N ASP A 214 -1.88 11.27 20.99
CA ASP A 214 -1.64 11.15 22.44
C ASP A 214 -0.40 11.93 22.88
N ILE A 215 0.70 11.87 22.12
CA ILE A 215 1.91 12.65 22.38
C ILE A 215 1.62 14.14 22.29
N LEU A 216 0.92 14.59 21.25
CA LEU A 216 0.58 16.00 21.06
C LEU A 216 -0.30 16.50 22.19
N GLU A 217 -1.37 15.79 22.55
CA GLU A 217 -2.29 16.20 23.62
C GLU A 217 -1.60 16.32 24.97
N LYS A 218 -0.79 15.32 25.35
CA LYS A 218 -0.12 15.30 26.65
C LYS A 218 0.98 16.35 26.78
N ASN A 219 1.63 16.71 25.68
CA ASN A 219 2.86 17.52 25.72
C ASN A 219 2.73 18.86 24.98
N PHE A 220 1.55 19.24 24.49
CA PHE A 220 1.39 20.36 23.55
C PHE A 220 2.05 21.66 24.02
N THR A 221 1.83 22.03 25.28
CA THR A 221 2.39 23.27 25.86
C THR A 221 3.91 23.27 25.80
N LEU A 222 4.55 22.16 26.19
CA LEU A 222 6.00 22.02 26.17
C LEU A 222 6.54 21.97 24.73
N LEU A 223 5.87 21.24 23.84
CA LEU A 223 6.27 21.14 22.42
C LEU A 223 6.14 22.49 21.70
N ASN A 224 5.14 23.29 22.07
CA ASN A 224 4.90 24.61 21.49
C ASN A 224 5.88 25.67 22.02
N ALA A 225 6.31 25.55 23.27
CA ALA A 225 7.23 26.45 23.96
C ALA A 225 8.27 25.67 24.79
N PRO A 226 9.33 25.11 24.17
CA PRO A 226 10.26 24.17 24.81
C PRO A 226 11.14 24.76 25.93
N ARG A 227 11.15 26.09 26.09
CA ARG A 227 11.82 26.81 27.18
C ARG A 227 10.85 27.50 28.15
N GLY A 228 9.55 27.23 28.02
CA GLY A 228 8.50 27.99 28.66
C GLY A 228 8.29 29.37 28.00
N ASP A 229 7.18 30.01 28.33
CA ASP A 229 6.98 31.41 27.98
C ASP A 229 7.93 32.26 28.81
N LYS A 230 8.76 33.08 28.14
CA LYS A 230 9.66 34.04 28.79
C LYS A 230 8.88 35.25 29.36
N GLY A 231 7.78 34.99 30.07
CA GLY A 231 6.82 35.99 30.50
C GLY A 231 6.30 35.84 31.93
N ASP A 232 6.71 34.84 32.71
CA ASP A 232 6.28 34.78 34.12
C ASP A 232 7.24 34.02 35.05
N SER A 233 8.50 34.45 35.08
CA SER A 233 9.44 34.04 36.13
C SER A 233 9.41 35.03 37.31
N SER A 234 8.22 35.49 37.71
CA SER A 234 8.03 36.42 38.83
C SER A 234 6.94 36.03 39.83
N HIS A 235 6.52 34.75 39.89
CA HIS A 235 5.72 34.30 41.03
C HIS A 235 5.77 32.78 41.27
N LEU A 236 6.91 32.27 41.74
CA LEU A 236 6.91 31.01 42.48
C LEU A 236 7.76 31.16 43.76
N SER A 237 7.38 32.12 44.60
CA SER A 237 7.58 32.02 46.04
C SER A 237 6.26 31.57 46.66
N MET A 238 6.13 30.28 46.93
CA MET A 238 5.30 29.70 47.99
C MET A 238 5.49 28.18 47.92
N PHE A 239 6.55 27.69 48.58
CA PHE A 239 6.52 26.70 49.65
C PHE A 239 7.87 26.74 50.36
#